data_AF-A0A914Y440-F1
#
_entry.id   AF-A0A914Y440-F1
#
_cell.length_a   1.000
_cell.length_b   1.000
_cell.length_c   1.000
_cell.angle_alpha   90.00
_cell.angle_beta   90.00
_cell.angle_gamma   90.00
#
_symmetry.space_group_name_H-M   'P 1'
#
loop_
_entity.id
_entity.type
_entity.pdbx_description
1 polymer ?
#
loop_
_entity_poly.entity_id
_entity_poly.type
_entity_poly.pdbx_seq_one_letter_code
_entity_poly.pdbx_strand_id
1 'polypeptide(L)'
;MAETKEKTYWTALESNPDTMNKLIKDIGVKGLRCEDIFGFDEDALAFVPQPCYAVILCFPDYVKAYDYVKKSYEELKSKDYKNPDKVFFMNQKIGNACGTFSLLHSIANVRDMVNIGKHFAPIIAISINFIL
;
A
#
# COMPACT_ATOMS: atom_id res chain seq x y z
N MET A 1 -25.60 25.50 -3.75
CA MET A 1 -24.36 25.32 -4.52
C MET A 1 -23.51 24.34 -3.72
N ALA A 2 -23.22 23.16 -4.26
CA ALA A 2 -22.42 22.18 -3.54
C ALA A 2 -20.98 22.71 -3.41
N GLU A 3 -20.47 22.80 -2.18
CA GLU A 3 -19.08 23.17 -1.94
C GLU A 3 -18.16 22.16 -2.66
N THR A 4 -17.41 22.64 -3.64
CA THR A 4 -16.33 21.87 -4.25
C THR A 4 -15.22 21.72 -3.22
N LYS A 5 -15.12 20.54 -2.59
CA LYS A 5 -13.98 20.20 -1.73
C LYS A 5 -12.68 20.37 -2.50
N GLU A 6 -11.83 21.27 -2.03
CA GLU A 6 -10.51 21.52 -2.59
C GLU A 6 -9.67 20.23 -2.50
N LYS A 7 -9.10 19.78 -3.63
CA LYS A 7 -8.27 18.57 -3.66
C LYS A 7 -6.90 18.89 -3.09
N THR A 8 -6.54 18.26 -1.97
CA THR A 8 -5.19 18.31 -1.42
C THR A 8 -4.25 17.40 -2.22
N TYR A 9 -3.03 17.88 -2.47
CA TYR A 9 -1.97 17.13 -3.13
C TYR A 9 -0.73 17.07 -2.23
N TRP A 10 -0.07 15.91 -2.24
CA TRP A 10 1.25 15.75 -1.64
C TRP A 10 2.34 15.76 -2.72
N THR A 11 3.59 15.82 -2.29
CA THR A 11 4.71 15.44 -3.14
C THR A 11 4.64 13.94 -3.41
N ALA A 12 4.77 13.54 -4.66
CA ALA A 12 4.76 12.13 -5.04
C ALA A 12 5.96 11.40 -4.42
N LEU A 13 5.72 10.24 -3.82
CA LEU A 13 6.78 9.37 -3.32
C LEU A 13 7.45 8.67 -4.51
N GLU A 14 8.76 8.83 -4.62
CA GLU A 14 9.55 8.15 -5.65
C GLU A 14 9.54 6.63 -5.41
N SER A 15 9.44 5.85 -6.49
CA SER A 15 9.56 4.39 -6.47
C SER A 15 11.03 3.99 -6.34
N ASN A 16 11.63 4.31 -5.19
CA ASN A 16 13.04 4.12 -4.90
C ASN A 16 13.21 3.55 -3.47
N PRO A 17 13.93 2.44 -3.28
CA PRO A 17 14.13 1.83 -1.97
C PRO A 17 14.70 2.78 -0.91
N ASP A 18 15.65 3.66 -1.24
CA ASP A 18 16.26 4.60 -0.28
C ASP A 18 15.21 5.57 0.28
N THR A 19 14.39 6.13 -0.62
CA THR A 19 13.31 7.05 -0.24
C THR A 19 12.26 6.35 0.63
N MET A 20 11.85 5.12 0.25
CA MET A 20 10.88 4.34 1.02
C MET A 20 11.45 3.89 2.38
N ASN A 21 12.70 3.44 2.42
CA ASN A 21 13.38 2.97 3.64
C ASN A 21 13.58 4.10 4.64
N LYS A 22 13.89 5.31 4.16
CA LYS A 22 13.90 6.50 5.01
C LYS A 22 12.53 6.72 5.66
N LEU A 23 11.45 6.65 4.89
CA LEU A 23 10.09 6.80 5.41
C LEU A 23 9.73 5.71 6.43
N ILE A 24 10.05 4.43 6.16
CA ILE A 24 9.86 3.30 7.09
C ILE A 24 10.56 3.58 8.44
N LYS A 25 11.81 4.06 8.38
CA LYS A 25 12.59 4.41 9.57
C LYS A 25 11.96 5.59 10.33
N ASP A 26 11.55 6.63 9.63
CA ASP A 26 10.98 7.85 10.21
C ASP A 26 9.65 7.59 10.93
N ILE A 27 8.83 6.64 10.44
CA ILE A 27 7.59 6.19 11.10
C ILE A 27 7.82 5.15 12.21
N GLY A 28 9.07 4.75 12.45
CA GLY A 28 9.47 3.91 13.59
C GLY A 28 9.29 2.41 13.41
N VAL A 29 9.11 1.94 12.17
CA VAL A 29 9.02 0.52 11.83
C VAL A 29 10.42 -0.11 11.82
N LYS A 30 10.55 -1.32 12.35
CA LYS A 30 11.85 -2.04 12.43
C LYS A 30 11.74 -3.43 11.80
N GLY A 31 12.84 -3.89 11.21
CA GLY A 31 12.92 -5.23 10.62
C GLY A 31 12.29 -5.35 9.22
N LEU A 32 11.89 -4.23 8.61
CA LEU A 32 11.44 -4.15 7.23
C LEU A 32 12.34 -3.21 6.43
N ARG A 33 12.49 -3.52 5.15
CA ARG A 33 13.07 -2.62 4.15
C ARG A 33 12.50 -2.97 2.77
N CYS A 34 12.43 -1.98 1.91
CA CYS A 34 12.22 -2.13 0.47
C CYS A 34 13.56 -2.44 -0.21
N GLU A 35 13.49 -3.23 -1.26
CA GLU A 35 14.58 -3.60 -2.16
C GLU A 35 14.04 -3.53 -3.60
N ASP A 36 14.92 -3.32 -4.57
CA ASP A 36 14.54 -3.37 -5.98
C ASP A 36 14.28 -4.82 -6.44
N ILE A 37 13.33 -4.96 -7.36
CA ILE A 37 13.09 -6.19 -8.11
C ILE A 37 13.52 -5.92 -9.55
N PHE A 38 14.65 -6.50 -9.96
CA PHE A 38 15.22 -6.26 -11.29
C PHE A 38 14.46 -6.94 -12.43
N GLY A 39 13.69 -7.99 -12.11
CA GLY A 39 12.94 -8.80 -13.06
C GLY A 39 12.04 -9.80 -12.35
N PHE A 40 11.18 -10.46 -13.12
CA PHE A 40 10.23 -11.47 -12.63
C PHE A 40 10.55 -12.88 -13.14
N ASP A 41 11.69 -13.06 -13.82
CA ASP A 41 12.27 -14.36 -14.11
C ASP A 41 12.98 -14.94 -12.87
N GLU A 42 13.24 -16.25 -12.90
CA GLU A 42 13.78 -16.99 -11.76
C GLU A 42 15.15 -16.47 -11.31
N ASP A 43 16.03 -16.13 -12.27
CA ASP A 43 17.36 -15.62 -11.99
C ASP A 43 17.31 -14.24 -11.31
N ALA A 44 16.46 -13.34 -11.82
CA ALA A 44 16.26 -12.02 -11.22
C ALA A 44 15.63 -12.11 -9.81
N LEU A 45 14.64 -13.00 -9.63
CA LEU A 45 13.97 -13.17 -8.34
C LEU A 45 14.86 -13.82 -7.27
N ALA A 46 15.88 -14.58 -7.67
CA ALA A 46 16.86 -15.15 -6.76
C ALA A 46 17.65 -14.09 -5.97
N PHE A 47 17.74 -12.85 -6.48
CA PHE A 47 18.37 -11.73 -5.77
C PHE A 47 17.48 -11.09 -4.71
N VAL A 48 16.18 -11.37 -4.70
CA VAL A 48 15.23 -10.78 -3.73
C VAL A 48 15.41 -11.44 -2.36
N PRO A 49 15.80 -10.67 -1.31
CA PRO A 49 15.98 -11.23 0.02
C PRO A 49 14.70 -11.85 0.58
N GLN A 50 14.84 -13.00 1.25
CA GLN A 50 13.74 -13.72 1.87
C GLN A 50 13.72 -13.53 3.40
N PRO A 51 12.52 -13.53 4.03
CA PRO A 51 11.20 -13.60 3.40
C PRO A 51 10.78 -12.28 2.74
N CYS A 52 10.11 -12.38 1.58
CA CYS A 52 9.44 -11.24 0.96
C CYS A 52 7.98 -11.14 1.46
N TYR A 53 7.63 -9.99 2.05
CA TYR A 53 6.30 -9.79 2.67
C TYR A 53 5.29 -9.10 1.75
N ALA A 54 5.75 -8.22 0.86
CA ALA A 54 4.89 -7.42 0.00
C ALA A 54 5.66 -6.97 -1.25
N VAL A 55 4.93 -6.74 -2.34
CA VAL A 55 5.45 -6.16 -3.58
C VAL A 55 4.68 -4.87 -3.86
N ILE A 56 5.41 -3.77 -4.07
CA ILE A 56 4.84 -2.48 -4.47
C ILE A 56 5.16 -2.28 -5.95
N LEU A 57 4.12 -2.14 -6.77
CA LEU A 57 4.27 -1.93 -8.21
C LEU A 57 3.91 -0.50 -8.58
N CYS A 58 4.87 0.23 -9.15
CA CYS A 58 4.64 1.54 -9.76
C CYS A 58 4.47 1.36 -11.27
N PHE A 59 3.37 1.87 -11.83
CA PHE A 59 3.07 1.73 -13.26
C PHE A 59 2.37 3.00 -13.80
N PRO A 60 2.53 3.31 -15.10
CA PRO A 60 2.21 4.64 -15.64
C PRO A 60 0.72 4.93 -15.87
N ASP A 61 -0.12 3.90 -16.03
CA ASP A 61 -1.51 4.05 -16.45
C ASP A 61 -2.49 3.44 -15.43
N TYR A 62 -2.72 4.18 -14.34
CA TYR A 62 -3.65 3.78 -13.28
C TYR A 62 -5.09 3.58 -13.78
N VAL A 63 -5.49 4.26 -14.85
CA VAL A 63 -6.83 4.12 -15.44
C VAL A 63 -6.96 2.76 -16.11
N LYS A 64 -6.00 2.37 -16.96
CA LYS A 64 -6.01 1.03 -17.57
C LYS A 64 -5.93 -0.08 -16.54
N ALA A 65 -5.11 0.05 -15.51
CA ALA A 65 -5.07 -0.97 -14.46
C ALA A 65 -6.39 -1.05 -13.69
N TYR A 66 -7.01 0.10 -13.39
CA TYR A 66 -8.33 0.13 -12.76
C TYR A 66 -9.37 -0.56 -13.65
N ASP A 67 -9.43 -0.25 -14.93
CA ASP A 67 -10.37 -0.88 -15.87
C ASP A 67 -10.13 -2.39 -16.00
N TYR A 68 -8.87 -2.82 -15.99
CA TYR A 68 -8.52 -4.24 -16.01
C TYR A 68 -9.03 -4.98 -14.76
N VAL A 69 -8.88 -4.41 -13.57
CA VAL A 69 -9.33 -5.05 -12.31
C VAL A 69 -10.81 -4.85 -12.03
N LYS A 70 -11.44 -3.80 -12.60
CA LYS A 70 -12.83 -3.41 -12.32
C LYS A 70 -13.82 -4.54 -12.56
N LYS A 71 -13.67 -5.28 -13.67
CA LYS A 71 -14.53 -6.43 -13.96
C LYS A 71 -14.48 -7.49 -12.85
N SER A 72 -13.28 -7.81 -12.37
CA SER A 72 -13.09 -8.77 -11.27
C SER A 72 -13.73 -8.26 -9.97
N TYR A 73 -13.61 -6.97 -9.67
CA TYR A 73 -14.28 -6.36 -8.51
C TYR A 73 -15.80 -6.42 -8.59
N GLU A 74 -16.37 -6.11 -9.76
CA GLU A 74 -17.83 -6.15 -9.98
C GLU A 74 -18.37 -7.58 -9.87
N GLU A 75 -17.65 -8.57 -10.43
CA GLU A 75 -17.99 -9.99 -10.28
C GLU A 75 -17.96 -10.44 -8.81
N LEU A 76 -16.93 -10.08 -8.05
CA LEU A 76 -16.86 -10.41 -6.61
C LEU A 76 -17.98 -9.75 -5.81
N LYS A 77 -18.30 -8.48 -6.11
CA LYS A 77 -19.38 -7.75 -5.45
C LYS A 77 -20.75 -8.41 -5.70
N SER A 78 -20.97 -8.95 -6.89
CA SER A 78 -22.23 -9.66 -7.22
C SER A 78 -22.39 -11.01 -6.51
N LYS A 79 -21.30 -11.61 -6.01
CA LYS A 79 -21.30 -12.93 -5.35
C LYS A 79 -21.40 -12.87 -3.83
N ASP A 80 -21.75 -11.71 -3.26
CA ASP A 80 -21.72 -11.44 -1.81
C ASP A 80 -20.39 -11.86 -1.16
N TYR A 81 -19.28 -11.54 -1.85
CA TYR A 81 -17.96 -11.90 -1.40
C TYR A 81 -17.64 -11.22 -0.06
N LYS A 82 -17.29 -12.03 0.93
CA LYS A 82 -16.82 -11.54 2.24
C LYS A 82 -15.33 -11.27 2.18
N ASN A 83 -14.94 -10.05 2.52
CA ASN A 83 -13.53 -9.69 2.66
C ASN A 83 -12.87 -10.53 3.78
N PRO A 84 -11.58 -10.87 3.65
CA PRO A 84 -10.88 -11.56 4.73
C PRO A 84 -10.78 -10.68 5.98
N ASP A 85 -11.02 -11.25 7.16
CA ASP A 85 -11.16 -10.50 8.42
C ASP A 85 -9.93 -9.69 8.84
N LYS A 86 -8.74 -10.04 8.35
CA LYS A 86 -7.45 -9.46 8.80
C LYS A 86 -6.81 -8.52 7.79
N VAL A 87 -7.47 -8.24 6.67
CA VAL A 87 -6.95 -7.31 5.66
C VAL A 87 -7.18 -5.87 6.10
N PHE A 88 -6.11 -5.11 6.13
CA PHE A 88 -6.17 -3.67 6.26
C PHE A 88 -6.23 -3.02 4.88
N PHE A 89 -7.23 -2.17 4.67
CA PHE A 89 -7.38 -1.39 3.46
C PHE A 89 -7.82 0.02 3.82
N MET A 90 -7.43 1.01 3.00
CA MET A 90 -7.91 2.39 3.11
C MET A 90 -7.93 3.08 1.75
N ASN A 91 -8.99 3.87 1.53
CA ASN A 91 -9.14 4.65 0.31
C ASN A 91 -8.22 5.87 0.32
N GLN A 92 -7.50 6.08 -0.78
CA GLN A 92 -6.73 7.30 -1.00
C GLN A 92 -7.68 8.45 -1.36
N LYS A 93 -7.58 9.56 -0.61
CA LYS A 93 -8.35 10.80 -0.87
C LYS A 93 -7.47 12.01 -1.22
N ILE A 94 -6.15 11.83 -1.24
CA ILE A 94 -5.14 12.87 -1.45
C ILE A 94 -4.41 12.59 -2.75
N GLY A 95 -4.26 13.59 -3.62
CA GLY A 95 -3.52 13.46 -4.87
C GLY A 95 -2.03 13.19 -4.63
N ASN A 96 -1.40 12.41 -5.52
CA ASN A 96 0.01 11.99 -5.44
C ASN A 96 0.42 11.16 -4.21
N ALA A 97 -0.53 10.78 -3.34
CA ALA A 97 -0.22 10.03 -2.13
C ALA A 97 -0.15 8.50 -2.34
N CYS A 98 -0.28 8.00 -3.57
CA CYS A 98 -0.39 6.55 -3.84
C CYS A 98 0.81 5.75 -3.33
N GLY A 99 2.05 6.23 -3.55
CA GLY A 99 3.24 5.55 -3.05
C GLY A 99 3.26 5.42 -1.53
N THR A 100 2.87 6.48 -0.81
CA THR A 100 2.74 6.45 0.65
C THR A 100 1.64 5.47 1.07
N PHE A 101 0.46 5.52 0.46
CA PHE A 101 -0.65 4.62 0.79
C PHE A 101 -0.30 3.15 0.53
N SER A 102 0.36 2.84 -0.58
CA SER A 102 0.85 1.48 -0.89
C SER A 102 1.85 0.97 0.14
N LEU A 103 2.77 1.83 0.60
CA LEU A 103 3.71 1.47 1.65
C LEU A 103 2.99 1.21 2.99
N LEU A 104 2.03 2.07 3.35
CA LEU A 104 1.22 1.92 4.55
C LEU A 104 0.39 0.63 4.52
N HIS A 105 -0.24 0.30 3.39
CA HIS A 105 -0.95 -0.98 3.20
C HIS A 105 -0.01 -2.17 3.37
N SER A 106 1.19 -2.10 2.79
CA SER A 106 2.19 -3.18 2.89
C SER A 106 2.57 -3.45 4.34
N ILE A 107 2.89 -2.42 5.11
CA ILE A 107 3.29 -2.53 6.52
C ILE A 107 2.11 -2.99 7.39
N ALA A 108 0.92 -2.42 7.20
CA ALA A 108 -0.25 -2.73 8.02
C ALA A 108 -0.73 -4.18 7.85
N ASN A 109 -0.59 -4.77 6.67
CA ASN A 109 -1.01 -6.15 6.42
C ASN A 109 -0.02 -7.19 6.96
N VAL A 110 1.19 -6.80 7.37
CA VAL A 110 2.18 -7.68 7.99
C VAL A 110 2.41 -7.39 9.48
N ARG A 111 1.54 -6.58 10.09
CA ARG A 111 1.61 -6.13 11.50
C ARG A 111 1.74 -7.24 12.55
N ASP A 112 1.23 -8.44 12.24
CA ASP A 112 1.28 -9.60 13.13
C ASP A 112 2.60 -10.39 12.99
N MET A 113 3.42 -10.06 11.97
CA MET A 113 4.67 -10.76 11.63
C MET A 113 5.92 -9.94 11.99
N VAL A 114 5.81 -8.61 12.07
CA VAL A 114 6.95 -7.69 12.29
C VAL A 114 6.63 -6.59 13.30
N ASN A 115 7.66 -6.01 13.90
CA ASN A 115 7.51 -4.89 14.82
C ASN A 115 7.28 -3.57 14.07
N ILE A 116 6.01 -3.19 13.92
CA ILE A 116 5.60 -1.95 13.27
C ILE A 116 5.77 -0.69 14.13
N GLY A 117 6.26 -0.82 15.36
CA GLY A 117 6.48 0.31 16.27
C GLY A 117 5.19 0.89 16.88
N LYS A 118 5.36 1.64 17.97
CA LYS A 118 4.27 2.19 18.79
C LYS A 118 3.48 3.33 18.12
N HIS A 119 4.08 4.00 17.13
CA HIS A 119 3.48 5.15 16.45
C HIS A 119 2.61 4.72 15.26
N PHE A 120 2.88 3.56 14.66
CA PHE A 120 2.15 3.06 13.50
C PHE A 120 0.86 2.34 13.87
N ALA A 121 0.88 1.55 14.95
CA ALA A 121 -0.30 0.79 15.38
C ALA A 121 -1.56 1.66 15.60
N PRO A 122 -1.49 2.88 16.18
CA PRO A 122 -2.64 3.78 16.28
C PRO A 122 -3.17 4.24 14.92
N ILE A 123 -2.31 4.43 13.91
CA ILE A 123 -2.73 4.87 12.56
C ILE A 123 -3.61 3.81 11.90
N ILE A 124 -3.24 2.53 12.04
CA ILE A 124 -4.06 1.40 11.59
C ILE A 124 -5.41 1.39 12.32
N ALA A 125 -5.40 1.53 13.65
CA ALA A 125 -6.61 1.49 14.47
C ALA A 125 -7.60 2.64 14.15
N ILE A 126 -7.10 3.85 13.94
CA ILE A 126 -7.93 5.03 13.60
C ILE A 126 -8.54 4.87 12.21
N SER A 127 -7.79 4.32 11.25
CA SER A 127 -8.23 4.18 9.87
C SER A 127 -9.38 3.18 9.70
N ILE A 128 -9.47 2.16 10.56
CA ILE A 128 -10.61 1.22 10.60
C ILE A 128 -11.93 1.95 10.92
N ASN A 129 -11.89 2.96 11.81
CA ASN A 129 -13.06 3.74 12.21
C ASN A 129 -13.50 4.82 11.21
N PHE A 130 -12.74 5.05 10.14
CA PHE A 130 -13.08 6.02 9.08
C PHE A 130 -13.61 5.36 7.79
N ILE A 131 -13.64 4.03 7.75
CA ILE A 131 -14.08 3.23 6.60
C ILE A 131 -15.43 2.53 6.89
N LEU A 132 -15.79 2.38 8.17
CA LEU A 132 -17.14 2.09 8.65
C LEU A 132 -17.91 3.40 8.87
#